data_AF-A0A7C6V8K1-F1
#
_entry.id   AF-A0A7C6V8K1-F1
#
_cell.length_a   1.000
_cell.length_b   1.000
_cell.length_c   1.000
_cell.angle_alpha   90.00
_cell.angle_beta   90.00
_cell.angle_gamma   90.00
#
_symmetry.space_group_name_H-M   'P 1'
#
loop_
_entity.id
_entity.type
_entity.pdbx_description
1 polymer ?
#
loop_
_entity_poly.entity_id
_entity_poly.type
_entity_poly.pdbx_seq_one_letter_code
_entity_poly.pdbx_strand_id
1 'polypeptide(L)'
;MAKLKDDYKNIIAPAMMKKFGYKNVMEVPKLEKVVINVGCGDARDNSKVIDAVVSDLTEITGQRPVVCKAKKSVANFKVRAGMPIGVKVTLRGEKMYEFVTKLFNIALPRVRDFKGINPNSFDGRGNYSLGIREQLIFPEINYDKIDKVRGMDITFVTTAKTDEESRELLSLMGAPFAEQGV
;
A
#
# COMPACT_ATOMS: atom_id res chain seq x y z
N MET A 1 18.43 5.99 -8.14
CA MET A 1 18.25 4.57 -7.80
C MET A 1 17.70 4.51 -6.39
N ALA A 2 16.47 4.03 -6.26
CA ALA A 2 15.86 3.75 -4.97
C ALA A 2 16.72 2.74 -4.18
N LYS A 3 17.28 3.16 -3.04
CA LYS A 3 18.14 2.35 -2.15
C LYS A 3 17.59 0.94 -1.89
N LEU A 4 16.29 0.83 -1.62
CA LEU A 4 15.62 -0.44 -1.35
C LEU A 4 15.65 -1.43 -2.54
N LYS A 5 15.74 -0.94 -3.78
CA LYS A 5 15.87 -1.80 -4.96
C LYS A 5 17.26 -2.44 -5.05
N ASP A 6 18.29 -1.71 -4.63
CA ASP A 6 19.65 -2.22 -4.59
C ASP A 6 19.84 -3.14 -3.38
N ASP A 7 19.29 -2.77 -2.23
CA ASP A 7 19.22 -3.64 -1.04
C ASP A 7 18.49 -4.95 -1.36
N TYR A 8 17.43 -4.90 -2.17
CA TYR A 8 16.73 -6.11 -2.61
C TYR A 8 17.67 -7.08 -3.34
N LYS A 9 18.47 -6.57 -4.28
CA LYS A 9 19.37 -7.41 -5.09
C LYS A 9 20.57 -7.91 -4.29
N ASN A 10 21.15 -7.04 -3.47
CA ASN A 10 22.45 -7.29 -2.85
C ASN A 10 22.34 -7.96 -1.47
N ILE A 11 21.22 -7.77 -0.76
CA ILE A 11 21.07 -8.18 0.64
C ILE A 11 19.85 -9.11 0.79
N ILE A 12 18.67 -8.66 0.36
CA ILE A 12 17.41 -9.39 0.63
C ILE A 12 17.33 -10.69 -0.18
N ALA A 13 17.61 -10.65 -1.48
CA ALA A 13 17.52 -11.84 -2.32
C ALA A 13 18.49 -12.96 -1.87
N PRO A 14 19.77 -12.68 -1.56
CA PRO A 14 20.66 -13.67 -0.95
C PRO A 14 20.17 -14.21 0.40
N ALA A 15 19.60 -13.36 1.27
CA ALA A 15 19.05 -13.78 2.55
C ALA A 15 17.85 -14.72 2.38
N MET A 16 16.93 -14.39 1.46
CA MET A 16 15.79 -15.25 1.11
C MET A 16 16.24 -16.59 0.54
N MET A 17 17.23 -16.59 -0.35
CA MET A 17 17.79 -17.82 -0.92
C MET A 17 18.41 -18.73 0.14
N LYS A 18 19.12 -18.15 1.11
CA LYS A 18 19.70 -18.89 2.23
C LYS A 18 18.64 -19.45 3.18
N LYS A 19 17.58 -18.70 3.47
CA LYS A 19 16.52 -19.12 4.42
C LYS A 19 15.63 -20.21 3.84
N PHE A 20 15.19 -20.07 2.60
CA PHE A 20 14.21 -20.97 1.97
C PHE A 20 14.84 -22.01 1.05
N GLY A 21 16.15 -21.93 0.79
CA GLY A 21 16.88 -22.95 0.02
C GLY A 21 16.47 -23.03 -1.45
N TYR A 22 16.09 -21.90 -2.07
CA TYR A 22 15.68 -21.87 -3.49
C TYR A 22 16.78 -22.41 -4.40
N LYS A 23 16.38 -23.19 -5.41
CA LYS A 23 17.33 -23.80 -6.37
C LYS A 23 17.73 -22.83 -7.48
N ASN A 24 16.86 -21.87 -7.76
CA ASN A 24 17.06 -20.89 -8.82
C ASN A 24 16.85 -19.47 -8.28
N VAL A 25 17.72 -18.53 -8.66
CA VAL A 25 17.63 -17.12 -8.28
C VAL A 25 16.29 -16.49 -8.71
N MET A 26 15.72 -16.98 -9.81
CA MET A 26 14.43 -16.49 -10.31
C MET A 26 13.22 -16.96 -9.50
N GLU A 27 13.39 -17.92 -8.59
CA GLU A 27 12.33 -18.35 -7.66
C GLU A 27 12.19 -17.39 -6.47
N VAL A 28 13.21 -16.57 -6.20
CA VAL A 28 13.20 -15.64 -5.07
C VAL A 28 12.02 -14.66 -5.21
N PRO A 29 11.12 -14.58 -4.22
CA PRO A 29 9.98 -13.69 -4.26
C PRO A 29 10.39 -12.23 -4.39
N LYS A 30 9.68 -11.50 -5.24
CA LYS A 30 9.84 -10.05 -5.42
C LYS A 30 8.53 -9.32 -5.23
N LEU A 31 8.62 -8.04 -4.90
CA LEU A 31 7.49 -7.13 -4.92
C LEU A 31 7.17 -6.78 -6.39
N GLU A 32 5.98 -7.14 -6.87
CA GLU A 32 5.55 -6.93 -8.25
C GLU A 32 4.95 -5.53 -8.45
N LYS A 33 4.06 -5.14 -7.53
CA LYS A 33 3.37 -3.86 -7.55
C LYS A 33 2.83 -3.53 -6.16
N VAL A 34 2.65 -2.25 -5.89
CA VAL A 34 1.88 -1.76 -4.74
C VAL A 34 0.65 -1.02 -5.27
N VAL A 35 -0.53 -1.41 -4.78
CA VAL A 35 -1.79 -0.79 -5.14
C VAL A 35 -2.30 -0.03 -3.93
N ILE A 36 -2.52 1.27 -4.10
CA ILE A 36 -3.11 2.11 -3.07
C ILE A 36 -4.52 2.46 -3.53
N ASN A 37 -5.49 2.26 -2.66
CA ASN A 37 -6.90 2.46 -2.94
C ASN A 37 -7.56 3.28 -1.84
N VAL A 38 -8.39 4.25 -2.23
CA VAL A 38 -9.20 5.05 -1.33
C VAL A 38 -10.66 4.90 -1.73
N GLY A 39 -11.48 4.42 -0.79
CA GLY A 39 -12.92 4.38 -0.94
C GLY A 39 -13.52 5.75 -0.64
N CYS A 40 -14.29 6.29 -1.58
CA CYS A 40 -14.94 7.61 -1.44
C CYS A 40 -16.45 7.44 -1.49
N GLY A 41 -17.06 6.86 -0.45
CA GLY A 41 -18.51 6.67 -0.38
C GLY A 41 -19.29 7.99 -0.43
N ASP A 42 -18.72 9.06 0.15
CA ASP A 42 -19.31 10.40 0.18
C ASP A 42 -19.24 11.12 -1.17
N ALA A 43 -18.44 10.62 -2.12
CA ALA A 43 -18.29 11.23 -3.44
C ALA A 43 -19.56 11.19 -4.29
N ARG A 44 -20.57 10.40 -3.88
CA ARG A 44 -21.88 10.40 -4.53
C ARG A 44 -22.58 11.75 -4.41
N ASP A 45 -22.39 12.44 -3.29
CA ASP A 45 -23.09 13.68 -2.94
C ASP A 45 -22.24 14.91 -3.35
N ASN A 46 -20.92 14.76 -3.39
CA ASN A 46 -19.99 15.81 -3.79
C ASN A 46 -18.85 15.27 -4.66
N SER A 47 -18.89 15.59 -5.95
CA SER A 47 -17.85 15.17 -6.91
C SER A 47 -16.47 15.75 -6.62
N LYS A 48 -16.38 16.92 -5.96
CA LYS A 48 -15.10 17.56 -5.61
C LYS A 48 -14.27 16.75 -4.63
N VAL A 49 -14.90 15.86 -3.85
CA VAL A 49 -14.20 14.94 -2.94
C VAL A 49 -13.24 14.04 -3.69
N ILE A 50 -13.60 13.62 -4.90
CA ILE A 50 -12.73 12.77 -5.73
C ILE A 50 -11.52 13.57 -6.18
N ASP A 51 -11.71 14.82 -6.61
CA ASP A 51 -10.61 15.67 -7.05
C ASP A 51 -9.62 15.96 -5.92
N ALA A 52 -10.12 16.16 -4.69
CA ALA A 52 -9.29 16.30 -3.49
C ALA A 52 -8.46 15.03 -3.23
N VAL A 53 -9.08 13.85 -3.23
CA VAL A 53 -8.39 12.57 -3.04
C VAL A 53 -7.38 12.28 -4.16
N VAL A 54 -7.69 12.68 -5.39
CA VAL A 54 -6.78 12.58 -6.53
C VAL A 54 -5.54 13.46 -6.28
N SER A 55 -5.74 14.68 -5.76
CA SER A 55 -4.64 15.58 -5.39
C SER A 55 -3.76 14.98 -4.29
N ASP A 56 -4.37 14.56 -3.17
CA ASP A 56 -3.67 13.98 -2.02
C ASP A 56 -2.81 12.77 -2.43
N LEU A 57 -3.41 11.82 -3.16
CA LEU A 57 -2.68 10.63 -3.63
C LEU A 57 -1.59 10.97 -4.65
N THR A 58 -1.77 12.02 -5.46
CA THR A 58 -0.74 12.49 -6.39
C THR A 58 0.45 13.05 -5.61
N GLU A 59 0.21 13.82 -4.55
CA GLU A 59 1.28 14.36 -3.69
C GLU A 59 2.03 13.24 -2.95
N ILE A 60 1.31 12.27 -2.39
CA ILE A 60 1.91 11.14 -1.67
C ILE A 60 2.77 10.26 -2.58
N THR A 61 2.24 9.91 -3.76
CA THR A 61 2.81 8.86 -4.63
C THR A 61 3.60 9.39 -5.83
N GLY A 62 3.54 10.70 -6.12
CA GLY A 62 4.15 11.29 -7.31
C GLY A 62 3.57 10.73 -8.62
N GLN A 63 2.36 10.17 -8.58
CA GLN A 63 1.67 9.61 -9.74
C GLN A 63 0.19 9.94 -9.67
N ARG A 64 -0.35 10.48 -10.78
CA ARG A 64 -1.77 10.77 -10.88
C ARG A 64 -2.59 9.46 -10.79
N PRO A 65 -3.50 9.33 -9.82
CA PRO A 65 -4.30 8.12 -9.66
C PRO A 65 -5.45 8.05 -10.68
N VAL A 66 -6.04 6.86 -10.80
CA VAL A 66 -7.19 6.57 -11.65
C VAL A 66 -8.47 6.56 -10.81
N VAL A 67 -9.50 7.26 -11.28
CA VAL A 67 -10.83 7.25 -10.66
C VAL A 67 -11.54 5.94 -10.98
N CYS A 68 -11.97 5.24 -9.93
CA CYS A 68 -12.71 3.99 -9.99
C CYS A 68 -14.22 4.26 -10.10
N LYS A 69 -14.85 3.73 -11.15
CA LYS A 69 -16.29 3.80 -11.36
C LYS A 69 -16.99 2.51 -10.94
N ALA A 70 -18.21 2.62 -10.43
CA ALA A 70 -19.04 1.49 -10.05
C ALA A 70 -19.39 0.63 -11.27
N LYS A 71 -19.16 -0.68 -11.19
CA LYS A 71 -19.47 -1.62 -12.28
C LYS A 71 -20.97 -1.96 -12.36
N LYS A 72 -21.67 -1.93 -11.22
CA LYS A 72 -23.08 -2.28 -11.09
C LYS A 72 -23.79 -1.25 -10.22
N SER A 73 -25.09 -1.10 -10.43
CA SER A 73 -25.95 -0.31 -9.55
C SER A 73 -26.30 -1.12 -8.30
N VAL A 74 -26.20 -0.51 -7.12
CA VAL A 74 -26.55 -1.13 -5.84
C VAL A 74 -27.40 -0.15 -5.04
N ALA A 75 -28.68 -0.46 -4.87
CA ALA A 75 -29.67 0.44 -4.27
C ALA A 75 -29.35 0.77 -2.80
N ASN A 76 -28.90 -0.22 -2.01
CA ASN A 76 -28.57 -0.03 -0.60
C ASN A 76 -27.48 1.01 -0.37
N PHE A 77 -26.51 1.12 -1.29
CA PHE A 77 -25.45 2.11 -1.23
C PHE A 77 -25.80 3.40 -2.00
N LYS A 78 -26.97 3.46 -2.64
CA LYS A 78 -27.42 4.54 -3.53
C LYS A 78 -26.43 4.80 -4.68
N VAL A 79 -25.76 3.76 -5.15
CA VAL A 79 -24.75 3.85 -6.22
C VAL A 79 -25.37 3.36 -7.54
N ARG A 80 -25.16 4.11 -8.63
CA ARG A 80 -25.50 3.71 -10.00
C ARG A 80 -24.25 3.29 -10.77
N ALA A 81 -24.39 2.36 -11.70
CA ALA A 81 -23.30 1.98 -12.60
C ALA A 81 -22.71 3.21 -13.31
N GLY A 82 -21.38 3.28 -13.40
CA GLY A 82 -20.64 4.40 -13.96
C GLY A 82 -20.36 5.56 -12.99
N MET A 83 -20.99 5.60 -11.81
CA MET A 83 -20.69 6.62 -10.81
C MET A 83 -19.27 6.44 -10.25
N PRO A 84 -18.50 7.52 -10.05
CA PRO A 84 -17.19 7.43 -9.46
C PRO A 84 -17.31 7.26 -7.93
N ILE A 85 -16.63 6.25 -7.38
CA ILE A 85 -16.81 5.78 -6.00
C ILE A 85 -15.51 5.62 -5.22
N GLY A 86 -14.38 5.83 -5.88
CA GLY A 86 -13.08 5.69 -5.26
C GLY A 86 -11.96 6.04 -6.22
N VAL A 87 -10.74 6.00 -5.70
CA VAL A 87 -9.53 6.38 -6.43
C VAL A 87 -8.47 5.35 -6.13
N LYS A 88 -7.73 4.91 -7.16
CA LYS A 88 -6.61 3.99 -6.97
C LYS A 88 -5.39 4.40 -7.76
N VAL A 89 -4.21 4.04 -7.26
CA VAL A 89 -2.95 4.13 -7.99
C VAL A 89 -2.21 2.81 -7.90
N THR A 90 -1.54 2.43 -8.98
CA THR A 90 -0.68 1.24 -9.00
C THR A 90 0.74 1.70 -9.26
N LEU A 91 1.61 1.48 -8.28
CA LEU A 91 3.02 1.79 -8.33
C LEU A 91 3.79 0.54 -8.74
N ARG A 92 4.74 0.72 -9.65
CA ARG A 92 5.66 -0.33 -10.14
C ARG A 92 7.07 0.24 -10.28
N GLY A 93 8.06 -0.63 -10.31
CA GLY A 93 9.45 -0.23 -10.54
C GLY A 93 9.97 0.69 -9.43
N GLU A 94 10.66 1.77 -9.78
CA GLU A 94 11.34 2.65 -8.83
C GLU A 94 10.37 3.37 -7.88
N LYS A 95 9.28 3.95 -8.41
CA LYS A 95 8.25 4.64 -7.59
C LYS A 95 7.64 3.75 -6.51
N MET A 96 7.52 2.45 -6.80
CA MET A 96 7.02 1.47 -5.83
C MET A 96 8.00 1.32 -4.66
N TYR A 97 9.29 1.11 -4.93
CA TYR A 97 10.29 0.96 -3.88
C TYR A 97 10.43 2.24 -3.05
N GLU A 98 10.42 3.41 -3.69
CA GLU A 98 10.44 4.70 -2.98
C GLU A 98 9.23 4.89 -2.06
N PHE A 99 8.03 4.55 -2.55
CA PHE A 99 6.82 4.60 -1.74
C PHE A 99 6.90 3.65 -0.54
N VAL A 100 7.37 2.41 -0.73
CA VAL A 100 7.51 1.44 0.37
C VAL A 100 8.52 1.93 1.41
N THR A 101 9.68 2.44 0.98
CA THR A 101 10.67 3.03 1.89
C THR A 101 10.08 4.19 2.68
N LYS A 102 9.36 5.10 2.01
CA LYS A 102 8.66 6.23 2.65
C LYS A 102 7.62 5.75 3.65
N LEU A 103 6.81 4.77 3.25
CA LEU A 103 5.74 4.23 4.08
C LEU A 103 6.28 3.61 5.36
N PHE A 104 7.26 2.72 5.26
CA PHE A 104 7.80 2.00 6.42
C PHE A 104 8.64 2.88 7.34
N ASN A 105 9.48 3.75 6.79
CA ASN A 105 10.45 4.51 7.58
C ASN A 105 9.95 5.89 8.03
N ILE A 106 8.99 6.49 7.31
CA ILE A 106 8.55 7.87 7.56
C ILE A 106 7.08 7.91 7.96
N ALA A 107 6.19 7.29 7.20
CA ALA A 107 4.75 7.45 7.41
C ALA A 107 4.23 6.61 8.59
N LEU A 108 4.54 5.32 8.65
CA LEU A 108 4.05 4.43 9.70
C LEU A 108 4.47 4.82 11.13
N PRO A 109 5.72 5.25 11.38
CA PRO A 109 6.11 5.74 12.71
C PRO A 109 5.34 6.98 13.18
N ARG A 110 4.70 7.72 12.27
CA ARG A 110 3.88 8.91 12.59
C ARG A 110 2.43 8.55 12.93
N VAL A 111 2.04 7.28 12.80
CA VAL A 111 0.74 6.80 13.28
C VAL A 111 0.71 6.94 14.80
N ARG A 112 -0.36 7.53 15.35
CA ARG A 112 -0.53 7.65 16.80
C ARG A 112 -0.61 6.27 17.44
N ASP A 113 0.13 6.06 18.53
CA ASP A 113 0.21 4.80 19.27
C ASP A 113 0.62 3.61 18.37
N PHE A 114 1.57 3.82 17.45
CA PHE A 114 2.02 2.80 16.52
C PHE A 114 2.71 1.63 17.24
N LYS A 115 2.10 0.44 17.16
CA LYS A 115 2.62 -0.82 17.73
C LYS A 115 3.15 -1.79 16.67
N GLY A 116 3.26 -1.33 15.42
CA GLY A 116 3.54 -2.18 14.27
C GLY A 116 2.30 -2.56 13.46
N ILE A 117 2.54 -3.11 12.26
CA ILE A 117 1.50 -3.59 11.34
C ILE A 117 1.16 -5.04 11.65
N ASN A 118 -0.10 -5.43 11.41
CA ASN A 118 -0.59 -6.76 11.75
C ASN A 118 0.13 -7.84 10.90
N PRO A 119 0.81 -8.83 11.51
CA PRO A 119 1.50 -9.90 10.78
C PRO A 119 0.57 -10.94 10.13
N ASN A 120 -0.75 -10.87 10.39
CA ASN A 120 -1.74 -11.83 9.91
C ASN A 120 -2.60 -11.29 8.75
N SER A 121 -2.30 -10.11 8.20
CA SER A 121 -3.09 -9.50 7.11
C SER A 121 -2.67 -9.96 5.71
N PHE A 122 -2.23 -11.21 5.60
CA PHE A 122 -1.91 -11.85 4.32
C PHE A 122 -3.12 -12.59 3.74
N ASP A 123 -3.16 -12.76 2.42
CA ASP A 123 -4.28 -13.36 1.71
C ASP A 123 -4.17 -14.89 1.48
N GLY A 124 -3.19 -15.55 2.08
CA GLY A 124 -2.90 -16.98 1.88
C GLY A 124 -2.10 -17.27 0.60
N ARG A 125 -1.81 -16.26 -0.22
CA ARG A 125 -1.07 -16.37 -1.49
C ARG A 125 0.10 -15.40 -1.54
N GLY A 126 0.57 -14.93 -0.38
CA GLY A 126 1.73 -14.05 -0.29
C GLY A 126 1.46 -12.58 -0.63
N ASN A 127 0.21 -12.14 -0.79
CA ASN A 127 -0.08 -10.70 -0.86
C ASN A 127 -0.42 -10.17 0.54
N TYR A 128 0.01 -8.96 0.82
CA TYR A 128 -0.22 -8.30 2.11
C TYR A 128 -1.09 -7.08 1.92
N SER A 129 -2.09 -6.88 2.79
CA SER A 129 -2.92 -5.67 2.77
C SER A 129 -2.87 -4.95 4.10
N LEU A 130 -2.72 -3.63 4.02
CA LEU A 130 -2.64 -2.73 5.17
C LEU A 130 -3.68 -1.63 5.01
N GLY A 131 -4.56 -1.51 6.01
CA GLY A 131 -5.47 -0.37 6.13
C GLY A 131 -4.85 0.75 6.95
N ILE A 132 -4.89 1.97 6.44
CA ILE A 132 -4.48 3.19 7.13
C ILE A 132 -5.72 4.05 7.34
N ARG A 133 -5.88 4.57 8.57
CA ARG A 133 -7.07 5.34 8.94
C ARG A 133 -7.02 6.80 8.50
N GLU A 134 -5.82 7.37 8.43
CA GLU A 134 -5.62 8.80 8.20
C GLU A 134 -4.49 9.02 7.20
N GLN A 135 -4.73 9.81 6.16
CA GLN A 135 -3.71 10.19 5.17
C GLN A 135 -2.66 11.16 5.73
N LEU A 136 -2.93 11.77 6.89
CA LEU A 136 -2.09 12.75 7.59
C LEU A 136 -0.70 12.23 8.02
N ILE A 137 -0.52 10.91 8.02
CA ILE A 137 0.76 10.30 8.35
C ILE A 137 1.85 10.65 7.32
N PHE A 138 1.46 10.98 6.09
CA PHE A 138 2.39 11.38 5.04
C PHE A 138 2.77 12.87 5.19
N PRO A 139 4.07 13.21 5.27
CA PRO A 139 4.52 14.60 5.46
C PRO A 139 4.19 15.52 4.28
N GLU A 140 3.93 14.95 3.10
CA GLU A 140 3.50 15.71 1.92
C GLU A 140 2.13 16.36 2.09
N ILE A 141 1.26 15.76 2.91
CA ILE A 141 -0.10 16.24 3.12
C ILE A 141 -0.09 17.41 4.11
N ASN A 142 -0.58 18.56 3.67
CA ASN A 142 -0.75 19.74 4.52
C ASN A 142 -2.09 19.68 5.26
N TYR A 143 -2.04 19.65 6.58
CA TYR A 143 -3.20 19.63 7.48
C TYR A 143 -4.24 20.73 7.17
N ASP A 144 -3.80 21.94 6.83
CA ASP A 144 -4.69 23.09 6.62
C ASP A 144 -5.46 23.01 5.29
N LYS A 145 -5.01 22.16 4.36
CA LYS A 145 -5.60 22.02 3.02
C LYS A 145 -6.58 20.86 2.91
N ILE A 146 -6.70 20.05 3.95
CA ILE A 146 -7.52 18.84 3.91
C ILE A 146 -8.95 19.19 4.28
N ASP A 147 -9.90 18.75 3.46
CA ASP A 147 -11.32 18.91 3.73
C ASP A 147 -11.84 17.89 4.77
N LYS A 148 -11.33 16.65 4.71
CA LYS A 148 -11.75 15.55 5.58
C LYS A 148 -10.64 14.52 5.75
N VAL A 149 -10.55 13.95 6.96
CA VAL A 149 -9.70 12.80 7.24
C VAL A 149 -10.24 11.56 6.53
N ARG A 150 -9.37 10.88 5.79
CA ARG A 150 -9.68 9.72 4.96
C ARG A 150 -8.65 8.61 5.18
N GLY A 151 -9.14 7.39 5.20
CA GLY A 151 -8.31 6.21 5.17
C GLY A 151 -7.90 5.81 3.76
N MET A 152 -6.94 4.90 3.68
CA MET A 152 -6.53 4.24 2.45
C MET A 152 -6.12 2.81 2.72
N ASP A 153 -6.36 1.94 1.73
CA ASP A 153 -5.90 0.56 1.72
C ASP A 153 -4.68 0.44 0.82
N ILE A 154 -3.63 -0.19 1.32
CA ILE A 154 -2.38 -0.43 0.61
C ILE A 154 -2.19 -1.93 0.48
N THR A 155 -2.21 -2.42 -0.75
CA THR A 155 -1.97 -3.82 -1.07
C THR A 155 -0.61 -3.99 -1.72
N PHE A 156 0.23 -4.80 -1.08
CA PHE A 156 1.53 -5.23 -1.57
C PHE A 156 1.34 -6.55 -2.31
N VAL A 157 1.57 -6.53 -3.62
CA VAL A 157 1.47 -7.72 -4.45
C VAL A 157 2.86 -8.27 -4.68
N THR A 158 3.08 -9.51 -4.25
CA THR A 158 4.37 -10.19 -4.38
C THR A 158 4.25 -11.40 -5.30
N THR A 159 5.38 -11.95 -5.70
CA THR A 159 5.44 -13.24 -6.42
C THR A 159 5.61 -14.44 -5.48
N ALA A 160 5.54 -14.24 -4.16
CA ALA A 160 5.62 -15.32 -3.18
C ALA A 160 4.45 -16.29 -3.36
N LYS A 161 4.65 -17.56 -3.00
CA LYS A 161 3.58 -18.56 -3.05
C LYS A 161 2.93 -18.76 -1.70
N THR A 162 3.63 -18.42 -0.62
CA THR A 162 3.16 -18.58 0.75
C THR A 162 3.28 -17.27 1.52
N ASP A 163 2.49 -17.16 2.58
CA ASP A 163 2.51 -15.98 3.46
C ASP A 163 3.81 -15.88 4.26
N GLU A 164 4.47 -17.00 4.54
CA GLU A 164 5.75 -17.04 5.25
C GLU A 164 6.86 -16.39 4.42
N GLU A 165 6.96 -16.75 3.14
CA GLU A 165 7.91 -16.15 2.19
C GLU A 165 7.68 -14.64 2.06
N SER A 166 6.42 -14.23 1.92
CA SER A 166 6.05 -12.82 1.78
C SER A 166 6.33 -12.01 3.05
N ARG A 167 6.03 -12.59 4.22
CA ARG A 167 6.32 -11.96 5.51
C ARG A 167 7.82 -11.77 5.72
N GLU A 168 8.63 -12.74 5.36
CA GLU A 168 10.08 -12.59 5.42
C GLU A 168 10.55 -11.50 4.45
N LEU A 169 10.07 -11.52 3.20
CA LEU A 169 10.41 -10.52 2.19
C LEU A 169 10.12 -9.10 2.69
N LEU A 170 8.91 -8.87 3.21
CA LEU A 170 8.50 -7.57 3.72
C LEU A 170 9.28 -7.19 4.99
N SER A 171 9.55 -8.13 5.89
CA SER A 171 10.37 -7.90 7.09
C SER A 171 11.79 -7.44 6.71
N LEU A 172 12.42 -8.10 5.75
CA LEU A 172 13.74 -7.72 5.23
C LEU A 172 13.73 -6.38 4.48
N MET A 173 12.58 -5.98 3.93
CA MET A 173 12.38 -4.64 3.37
C MET A 173 12.12 -3.55 4.43
N GLY A 174 12.11 -3.91 5.72
CA GLY A 174 11.91 -2.99 6.83
C GLY A 174 10.46 -2.83 7.27
N ALA A 175 9.56 -3.77 6.92
CA ALA A 175 8.19 -3.72 7.38
C ALA A 175 8.12 -3.85 8.92
N PRO A 176 7.52 -2.88 9.62
CA PRO A 176 7.47 -2.88 11.08
C PRO A 176 6.33 -3.75 11.60
N PHE A 177 6.44 -5.08 11.52
CA PHE A 177 5.42 -5.98 12.05
C PHE A 177 5.31 -5.88 13.59
N ALA A 178 4.09 -5.90 14.11
CA ALA A 178 3.85 -5.99 15.55
C ALA A 178 4.32 -7.36 16.07
N GLU A 179 4.89 -7.39 17.29
CA GLU A 179 5.23 -8.63 17.97
C GLU A 179 3.96 -9.48 18.20
N GLN A 180 4.03 -10.78 17.90
CA GLN A 180 2.91 -11.70 18.14
C GLN A 180 2.69 -11.84 19.66
N GLY A 181 1.73 -11.10 20.22
CA GLY A 181 1.34 -11.25 21.63
C GLY A 181 0.89 -10.00 22.39
N VAL A 182 0.65 -8.86 21.72
CA VAL A 182 0.08 -7.64 22.34
C VAL A 182 -1.26 -7.28 21.72
#